data_AF-U3U4X6-F1
#
_entry.id   AF-U3U4X6-F1
#
_cell.length_a   1.000
_cell.length_b   1.000
_cell.length_c   1.000
_cell.angle_alpha   90.00
_cell.angle_beta   90.00
_cell.angle_gamma   90.00
#
_symmetry.space_group_name_H-M   'P 1'
#
loop_
_entity.id
_entity.type
_entity.pdbx_description
1 polymer ?
#
loop_
_entity_poly.entity_id
_entity_poly.type
_entity_poly.pdbx_seq_one_letter_code
_entity_poly.pdbx_strand_id
1 'polypeptide(L)'
;MNISQRLLLTFSMLFGAIILQAVLAISLLSGFQERFEYVQTNAIPSIKDLNTLIDCGNQLALTLYKHQTQLQDSNMPAVEADIDKQIAGLKSLTDYYMKHDISSEGDKRLTEVAFNNIQRVNERLPAFLSASRAHQNAISLDLIEGQSGIGAAIRQLIADYQKQLMLNIAIGDELRATNRSTFHNVLWTTISGVVATVLVFGLFALFTVLRIRRSLADVGKVMMRASENLDLTLSADESRRDEVDNMARSFNQLMRSVAGSLSAVRSASHSVSSASVQIAAGNEDLSARTEQQAASLEQTAASMTELSETVRQTADNTRQASQLAANASSLSEKSGTSLSTMLSTMDDIRGSSRKVTDIVSMIEGIAFQTNILALNAAVEAARAGEHGKGFAVVAGEVRSLSQRSTSAAREIKGLIEESHRLTEAGAAQASDVSSNMQVMNDTIHQVSELMSEIAAAAVEQSQGIS
;
A
#
# COMPACT_ATOMS: atom_id res chain seq x y z
N MET A 1 9.26 6.23 -34.16
CA MET A 1 9.13 7.69 -34.09
C MET A 1 8.04 8.03 -33.08
N ASN A 2 8.45 8.80 -32.09
CA ASN A 2 7.56 9.38 -31.10
C ASN A 2 6.67 10.46 -31.77
N ILE A 3 5.62 10.91 -31.10
CA ILE A 3 4.63 11.85 -31.67
C ILE A 3 5.32 13.13 -32.14
N SER A 4 6.22 13.65 -31.32
CA SER A 4 6.98 14.87 -31.60
C SER A 4 7.83 14.74 -32.88
N GLN A 5 8.52 13.62 -33.07
CA GLN A 5 9.31 13.34 -34.28
C GLN A 5 8.45 13.27 -35.53
N ARG A 6 7.24 12.68 -35.45
CA ARG A 6 6.33 12.60 -36.60
C ARG A 6 5.84 13.97 -37.02
N LEU A 7 5.42 14.79 -36.04
CA LEU A 7 4.97 16.15 -36.29
C LEU A 7 6.09 17.02 -36.88
N LEU A 8 7.28 16.96 -36.29
CA LEU A 8 8.43 17.71 -36.76
C LEU A 8 8.80 17.31 -38.20
N LEU A 9 8.86 16.01 -38.51
CA LEU A 9 9.11 15.53 -39.86
C LEU A 9 8.06 16.03 -40.87
N THR A 10 6.76 16.00 -40.50
CA THR A 10 5.70 16.50 -41.39
C THR A 10 5.80 17.98 -41.68
N PHE A 11 6.05 18.81 -40.66
CA PHE A 11 6.17 20.24 -40.85
C PHE A 11 7.44 20.60 -41.63
N SER A 12 8.56 19.95 -41.35
CA SER A 12 9.81 20.18 -42.09
C SER A 12 9.69 19.80 -43.57
N MET A 13 9.06 18.65 -43.88
CA MET A 13 8.85 18.24 -45.28
C MET A 13 7.87 19.16 -46.00
N LEU A 14 6.77 19.58 -45.36
CA LEU A 14 5.81 20.52 -45.95
C LEU A 14 6.46 21.87 -46.22
N PHE A 15 7.26 22.38 -45.29
CA PHE A 15 8.01 23.62 -45.47
C PHE A 15 9.01 23.52 -46.63
N GLY A 16 9.74 22.41 -46.72
CA GLY A 16 10.65 22.14 -47.85
C GLY A 16 9.92 22.08 -49.20
N ALA A 17 8.73 21.47 -49.26
CA ALA A 17 7.92 21.42 -50.47
C ALA A 17 7.44 22.82 -50.91
N ILE A 18 7.03 23.67 -49.97
CA ILE A 18 6.64 25.06 -50.27
C ILE A 18 7.82 25.86 -50.81
N ILE A 19 9.01 25.72 -50.22
CA ILE A 19 10.22 26.39 -50.74
C ILE A 19 10.54 25.94 -52.17
N LEU A 20 10.51 24.63 -52.42
CA LEU A 20 10.77 24.08 -53.75
C LEU A 20 9.80 24.64 -54.79
N GLN A 21 8.50 24.74 -54.45
CA GLN A 21 7.49 25.33 -55.32
C GLN A 21 7.72 26.82 -55.58
N ALA A 22 8.11 27.59 -54.55
CA ALA A 22 8.44 29.00 -54.70
C ALA A 22 9.64 29.21 -55.63
N VAL A 23 10.70 28.41 -55.47
CA VAL A 23 11.89 28.47 -56.33
C VAL A 23 11.55 28.14 -57.79
N LEU A 24 10.76 27.08 -58.01
CA LEU A 24 10.30 26.71 -59.35
C LEU A 24 9.46 27.81 -59.98
N ALA A 25 8.52 28.41 -59.24
CA ALA A 25 7.69 29.51 -59.74
C ALA A 25 8.54 30.73 -60.15
N ILE A 26 9.52 31.12 -59.32
CA ILE A 26 10.42 32.24 -59.61
C ILE A 26 11.26 31.99 -60.86
N SER A 27 11.85 30.79 -60.99
CA SER A 27 12.67 30.43 -62.15
C SER A 27 11.89 30.43 -63.47
N LEU A 28 10.58 30.23 -63.42
CA LEU A 28 9.72 30.22 -64.60
C LEU A 28 9.24 31.63 -64.96
N LEU A 29 8.98 32.48 -63.97
CA LEU A 29 8.67 33.89 -64.13
C LEU A 29 9.81 34.66 -64.82
N SER A 30 11.08 34.34 -64.50
CA SER A 30 12.23 34.99 -65.13
C SER A 30 12.31 34.73 -66.65
N GLY A 31 12.01 33.51 -67.10
CA GLY A 31 12.02 33.19 -68.53
C GLY A 31 10.85 33.82 -69.32
N PHE A 32 9.73 34.11 -68.65
CA PHE A 32 8.63 34.88 -69.28
C PHE A 32 9.01 36.35 -69.43
N GLN A 33 9.64 36.94 -68.41
CA GLN A 33 10.06 38.34 -68.41
C GLN A 33 11.01 38.64 -69.59
N GLU A 34 12.01 37.79 -69.81
CA GLU A 34 13.01 37.98 -70.87
C GLU A 34 12.38 37.96 -72.28
N ARG A 35 11.47 37.01 -72.55
CA ARG A 35 10.76 36.94 -73.84
C ARG A 35 9.77 38.09 -74.03
N PHE A 36 9.12 38.54 -72.96
CA PHE A 36 8.21 39.68 -73.01
C PHE A 36 8.98 40.97 -73.32
N GLU A 37 10.11 41.19 -72.65
CA GLU A 37 11.00 42.32 -72.88
C GLU A 37 11.50 42.36 -74.33
N TYR A 38 11.96 41.23 -74.88
CA TYR A 38 12.40 41.12 -76.27
C TYR A 38 11.32 41.55 -77.29
N VAL A 39 10.05 41.16 -77.07
CA VAL A 39 8.95 41.57 -77.97
C VAL A 39 8.73 43.08 -77.90
N GLN A 40 8.83 43.66 -76.70
CA GLN A 40 8.58 45.09 -76.47
C GLN A 40 9.72 45.98 -76.98
N THR A 41 10.97 45.57 -76.79
CA THR A 41 12.15 46.39 -77.08
C THR A 41 12.73 46.15 -78.46
N ASN A 42 12.43 45.03 -79.11
CA ASN A 42 12.98 44.68 -80.42
C ASN A 42 11.88 44.35 -81.44
N ALA A 43 11.09 43.28 -81.26
CA ALA A 43 10.18 42.81 -82.32
C ALA A 43 9.14 43.84 -82.78
N ILE A 44 8.53 44.61 -81.86
CA ILE A 44 7.57 45.67 -82.20
C ILE A 44 8.26 46.84 -82.94
N PRO A 45 9.35 47.44 -82.42
CA PRO A 45 10.16 48.41 -83.15
C PRO A 45 10.59 47.94 -84.55
N SER A 46 11.14 46.73 -84.69
CA SER A 46 11.57 46.19 -85.98
C SER A 46 10.45 46.18 -87.03
N ILE A 47 9.26 45.72 -86.66
CA ILE A 47 8.09 45.69 -87.54
C ILE A 47 7.66 47.11 -87.95
N LYS A 48 7.68 48.06 -87.01
CA LYS A 48 7.32 49.46 -87.26
C LYS A 48 8.31 50.13 -88.21
N ASP A 49 9.60 49.91 -87.99
CA ASP A 49 10.66 50.59 -88.75
C ASP A 49 10.82 49.99 -90.15
N LEU A 50 10.59 48.68 -90.31
CA LEU A 50 10.48 48.06 -91.64
C LEU A 50 9.27 48.57 -92.44
N ASN A 51 8.11 48.78 -91.80
CA ASN A 51 6.98 49.42 -92.47
C ASN A 51 7.34 50.85 -92.92
N THR A 52 8.03 51.61 -92.06
CA THR A 52 8.51 52.96 -92.40
C THR A 52 9.49 52.94 -93.58
N LEU A 53 10.38 51.95 -93.66
CA LEU A 53 11.31 51.73 -94.77
C LEU A 53 10.58 51.38 -96.08
N ILE A 54 9.58 50.49 -96.02
CA ILE A 54 8.71 50.14 -97.15
C ILE A 54 7.98 51.38 -97.66
N ASP A 55 7.38 52.15 -96.77
CA ASP A 55 6.67 53.39 -97.11
C ASP A 55 7.61 54.41 -97.75
N CYS A 56 8.82 54.57 -97.22
CA CYS A 56 9.84 55.45 -97.82
C CYS A 56 10.24 54.99 -99.23
N GLY A 57 10.37 53.67 -99.45
CA GLY A 57 10.62 53.11 -100.78
C GLY A 57 9.46 53.34 -101.77
N ASN A 58 8.22 53.17 -101.31
CA ASN A 58 7.02 53.46 -102.11
C ASN A 58 6.93 54.95 -102.47
N GLN A 59 7.20 55.83 -101.51
CA GLN A 59 7.25 57.27 -101.75
C GLN A 59 8.35 57.63 -102.75
N LEU A 60 9.53 57.01 -102.66
CA LEU A 60 10.60 57.20 -103.64
C LEU A 60 10.15 56.80 -105.05
N ALA A 61 9.52 55.64 -105.21
CA ALA A 61 8.97 55.22 -106.51
C ALA A 61 7.96 56.24 -107.06
N LEU A 62 7.05 56.75 -106.22
CA LEU A 62 6.08 57.78 -106.61
C LEU A 62 6.77 59.11 -106.98
N THR A 63 7.80 59.51 -106.26
CA THR A 63 8.57 60.73 -106.57
C THR A 63 9.29 60.61 -107.92
N LEU A 64 9.77 59.42 -108.30
CA LEU A 64 10.34 59.20 -109.64
C LEU A 64 9.29 59.40 -110.75
N TYR A 65 8.09 58.84 -110.59
CA TYR A 65 6.99 59.11 -111.53
C TYR A 65 6.61 60.60 -111.56
N LYS A 66 6.61 61.28 -110.41
CA LYS A 66 6.38 62.73 -110.33
C LYS A 66 7.46 63.53 -111.06
N HIS A 67 8.73 63.12 -110.99
CA HIS A 67 9.82 63.75 -111.74
C HIS A 67 9.66 63.53 -113.25
N GLN A 68 9.35 62.30 -113.66
CA GLN A 68 9.16 61.92 -115.06
C GLN A 68 7.97 62.62 -115.74
N THR A 69 6.89 62.87 -115.00
CA THR A 69 5.69 63.56 -115.50
C THR A 69 5.77 65.10 -115.41
N GLN A 70 6.88 65.66 -114.92
CA GLN A 70 7.01 67.10 -114.73
C GLN A 70 7.20 67.84 -116.06
N LEU A 71 6.26 68.74 -116.39
CA LEU A 71 6.27 69.51 -117.64
C LEU A 71 7.12 70.79 -117.57
N GLN A 72 7.46 71.27 -116.36
CA GLN A 72 8.24 72.48 -116.15
C GLN A 72 9.60 72.17 -115.54
N ASP A 73 10.67 72.42 -116.30
CA ASP A 73 12.05 72.21 -115.86
C ASP A 73 12.40 72.98 -114.57
N SER A 74 11.77 74.14 -114.33
CA SER A 74 11.98 74.94 -113.11
C SER A 74 11.58 74.22 -111.81
N ASN A 75 10.68 73.22 -111.90
CA ASN A 75 10.20 72.47 -110.75
C ASN A 75 10.96 71.16 -110.53
N MET A 76 11.80 70.73 -111.49
CA MET A 76 12.57 69.48 -111.39
C MET A 76 13.60 69.48 -110.25
N PRO A 77 14.38 70.56 -109.99
CA PRO A 77 15.36 70.57 -108.90
C PRO A 77 14.76 70.34 -107.51
N ALA A 78 13.53 70.83 -107.27
CA ALA A 78 12.85 70.60 -106.00
C ALA A 78 12.46 69.13 -105.81
N VAL A 79 12.01 68.46 -106.88
CA VAL A 79 11.66 67.03 -106.87
C VAL A 79 12.92 66.16 -106.75
N GLU A 80 14.04 66.58 -107.35
CA GLU A 80 15.33 65.90 -107.19
C GLU A 80 15.85 66.00 -105.76
N ALA A 81 15.72 67.16 -105.12
CA ALA A 81 16.04 67.31 -103.70
C ALA A 81 15.18 66.39 -102.82
N ASP A 82 13.90 66.19 -103.16
CA ASP A 82 13.03 65.22 -102.48
C ASP A 82 13.49 63.77 -102.71
N ILE A 83 13.92 63.42 -103.93
CA ILE A 83 14.50 62.09 -104.26
C ILE A 83 15.76 61.83 -103.43
N ASP A 84 16.71 62.77 -103.42
CA ASP A 84 17.94 62.66 -102.66
C ASP A 84 17.67 62.54 -101.16
N LYS A 85 16.71 63.33 -100.64
CA LYS A 85 16.26 63.26 -99.24
C LYS A 85 15.65 61.91 -98.90
N GLN A 86 14.83 61.34 -99.79
CA GLN A 86 14.22 60.02 -99.59
C GLN A 86 15.26 58.90 -99.62
N ILE A 87 16.24 58.95 -100.52
CA ILE A 87 17.34 57.98 -100.58
C ILE A 87 18.24 58.08 -99.34
N ALA A 88 18.58 59.30 -98.91
CA ALA A 88 19.31 59.52 -97.66
C ALA A 88 18.52 59.04 -96.44
N GLY A 89 17.20 59.24 -96.45
CA GLY A 89 16.25 58.73 -95.46
C GLY A 89 16.25 57.21 -95.38
N LEU A 90 16.14 56.52 -96.53
CA LEU A 90 16.26 55.06 -96.62
C LEU A 90 17.57 54.57 -96.01
N LYS A 91 18.70 55.20 -96.38
CA LYS A 91 20.01 54.82 -95.82
C LYS A 91 20.05 55.01 -94.30
N SER A 92 19.64 56.17 -93.81
CA SER A 92 19.66 56.50 -92.37
C SER A 92 18.75 55.58 -91.55
N LEU A 93 17.55 55.27 -92.05
CA LEU A 93 16.63 54.33 -91.43
C LEU A 93 17.18 52.90 -91.44
N THR A 94 17.86 52.50 -92.53
CA THR A 94 18.52 51.18 -92.61
C THR A 94 19.70 51.08 -91.65
N ASP A 95 20.49 52.17 -91.50
CA ASP A 95 21.57 52.29 -90.51
C ASP A 95 21.05 52.23 -89.07
N TYR A 96 19.89 52.85 -88.80
CA TYR A 96 19.22 52.78 -87.51
C TYR A 96 18.78 51.34 -87.21
N TYR A 97 18.08 50.71 -88.16
CA TYR A 97 17.59 49.34 -88.06
C TYR A 97 18.73 48.35 -87.80
N MET A 98 19.84 48.46 -88.54
CA MET A 98 21.03 47.61 -88.37
C MET A 98 21.62 47.68 -86.96
N LYS A 99 21.46 48.81 -86.25
CA LYS A 99 22.03 49.00 -84.91
C LYS A 99 21.09 48.61 -83.78
N HIS A 100 19.78 48.77 -83.96
CA HIS A 100 18.83 48.70 -82.84
C HIS A 100 17.80 47.57 -82.98
N ASP A 101 17.46 47.16 -84.21
CA ASP A 101 16.25 46.38 -84.47
C ASP A 101 16.53 45.00 -85.09
N ILE A 102 17.80 44.57 -85.11
CA ILE A 102 18.18 43.25 -85.64
C ILE A 102 17.65 42.15 -84.73
N SER A 103 16.69 41.39 -85.23
CA SER A 103 16.04 40.29 -84.50
C SER A 103 16.73 38.94 -84.63
N SER A 104 17.49 38.71 -85.70
CA SER A 104 18.18 37.45 -85.95
C SER A 104 19.32 37.58 -86.96
N GLU A 105 20.15 36.55 -87.09
CA GLU A 105 21.14 36.45 -88.18
C GLU A 105 20.49 36.43 -89.58
N GLY A 106 19.24 35.96 -89.69
CA GLY A 106 18.48 36.06 -90.95
C GLY A 106 18.10 37.50 -91.26
N ASP A 107 17.67 38.23 -90.23
CA ASP A 107 17.28 39.63 -90.31
C ASP A 107 18.46 40.53 -90.68
N LYS A 108 19.60 40.34 -90.01
CA LYS A 108 20.86 41.03 -90.31
C LYS A 108 21.28 40.89 -91.78
N ARG A 109 21.24 39.67 -92.33
CA ARG A 109 21.57 39.42 -93.74
C ARG A 109 20.64 40.14 -94.71
N LEU A 110 19.35 40.26 -94.38
CA LEU A 110 18.41 41.01 -95.21
C LEU A 110 18.69 42.53 -95.16
N THR A 111 19.06 43.06 -94.00
CA THR A 111 19.52 44.46 -93.88
C THR A 111 20.80 44.72 -94.68
N GLU A 112 21.75 43.78 -94.70
CA GLU A 112 22.96 43.87 -95.55
C GLU A 112 22.62 43.87 -97.05
N VAL A 113 21.63 43.06 -97.47
CA VAL A 113 21.10 43.09 -98.83
C VAL A 113 20.43 44.43 -99.14
N ALA A 114 19.70 45.01 -98.19
CA ALA A 114 19.08 46.32 -98.36
C ALA A 114 20.11 47.43 -98.61
N PHE A 115 21.25 47.45 -97.91
CA PHE A 115 22.34 48.39 -98.19
C PHE A 115 22.86 48.28 -99.64
N ASN A 116 23.04 47.05 -100.14
CA ASN A 116 23.45 46.82 -101.53
C ASN A 116 22.40 47.31 -102.53
N ASN A 117 21.12 47.12 -102.23
CA ASN A 117 20.02 47.62 -103.06
C ASN A 117 19.95 49.16 -103.04
N ILE A 118 20.14 49.81 -101.90
CA ILE A 118 20.23 51.29 -101.80
C ILE A 118 21.40 51.82 -102.63
N GLN A 119 22.54 51.14 -102.62
CA GLN A 119 23.68 51.49 -103.47
C GLN A 119 23.29 51.40 -104.96
N ARG A 120 22.62 50.33 -105.39
CA ARG A 120 22.13 50.18 -106.77
C ARG A 120 21.13 51.27 -107.17
N VAL A 121 20.27 51.72 -106.25
CA VAL A 121 19.37 52.85 -106.48
C VAL A 121 20.17 54.12 -106.76
N ASN A 122 21.18 54.41 -105.95
CA ASN A 122 22.08 55.57 -106.15
C ASN A 122 22.85 55.49 -107.47
N GLU A 123 23.39 54.32 -107.83
CA GLU A 123 24.15 54.12 -109.07
C GLU A 123 23.30 54.31 -110.33
N ARG A 124 22.00 53.97 -110.27
CA ARG A 124 21.07 54.07 -111.39
C ARG A 124 20.36 55.43 -111.48
N LEU A 125 20.41 56.24 -110.43
CA LEU A 125 19.73 57.55 -110.37
C LEU A 125 20.20 58.54 -111.44
N PRO A 126 21.51 58.73 -111.71
CA PRO A 126 21.96 59.72 -112.70
C PRO A 126 21.44 59.44 -114.12
N ALA A 127 21.35 58.16 -114.50
CA ALA A 127 20.82 57.76 -115.80
C ALA A 127 19.33 58.11 -115.93
N PHE A 128 18.55 57.88 -114.88
CA PHE A 128 17.15 58.27 -114.83
C PHE A 128 16.97 59.80 -114.87
N LEU A 129 17.68 60.56 -114.03
CA LEU A 129 17.57 62.02 -113.99
C LEU A 129 17.96 62.66 -115.32
N SER A 130 19.01 62.14 -115.97
CA SER A 130 19.45 62.63 -117.28
C SER A 130 18.41 62.40 -118.37
N ALA A 131 17.83 61.19 -118.43
CA ALA A 131 16.77 60.86 -119.40
C ALA A 131 15.48 61.66 -119.13
N SER A 132 15.12 61.83 -117.86
CA SER A 132 13.93 62.59 -117.44
C SER A 132 14.05 64.08 -117.74
N ARG A 133 15.18 64.73 -117.40
CA ARG A 133 15.45 66.14 -117.74
C ARG A 133 15.49 66.40 -119.26
N ALA A 134 15.93 65.43 -120.04
CA ALA A 134 15.95 65.50 -121.50
C ALA A 134 14.59 65.22 -122.14
N HIS A 135 13.52 65.03 -121.34
CA HIS A 135 12.16 64.69 -121.80
C HIS A 135 12.11 63.41 -122.65
N GLN A 136 13.04 62.49 -122.43
CA GLN A 136 13.11 61.20 -123.15
C GLN A 136 12.14 60.18 -122.50
N ASN A 137 10.85 60.45 -122.59
CA ASN A 137 9.80 59.76 -121.83
C ASN A 137 9.81 58.23 -121.98
N ALA A 138 10.12 57.70 -123.16
CA ALA A 138 10.22 56.25 -123.37
C ALA A 138 11.39 55.63 -122.59
N ILE A 139 12.51 56.34 -122.47
CA ILE A 139 13.72 55.87 -121.77
C ILE A 139 13.55 56.06 -120.26
N SER A 140 13.06 57.22 -119.82
CA SER A 140 12.84 57.48 -118.38
C SER A 140 11.75 56.59 -117.80
N LEU A 141 10.69 56.29 -118.56
CA LEU A 141 9.66 55.34 -118.14
C LEU A 141 10.16 53.89 -118.10
N ASP A 142 10.94 53.44 -119.10
CA ASP A 142 11.56 52.10 -119.06
C ASP A 142 12.55 51.95 -117.89
N LEU A 143 13.25 53.03 -117.51
CA LEU A 143 14.10 53.02 -116.32
C LEU A 143 13.30 52.92 -114.99
N ILE A 144 12.01 53.25 -114.98
CA ILE A 144 11.12 53.04 -113.83
C ILE A 144 10.42 51.67 -113.92
N GLU A 145 9.78 51.35 -115.04
CA GLU A 145 8.93 50.16 -115.20
C GLU A 145 9.72 48.90 -115.58
N GLY A 146 10.77 49.04 -116.37
CA GLY A 146 11.59 47.96 -116.91
C GLY A 146 12.38 47.18 -115.84
N GLN A 147 13.06 46.12 -116.27
CA GLN A 147 13.69 45.15 -115.36
C GLN A 147 15.12 45.53 -114.92
N SER A 148 15.75 46.51 -115.57
CA SER A 148 17.15 46.88 -115.35
C SER A 148 17.36 48.31 -114.84
N GLY A 149 16.30 49.11 -114.75
CA GLY A 149 16.38 50.52 -114.35
C GLY A 149 16.37 50.77 -112.84
N ILE A 150 16.29 52.04 -112.44
CA ILE A 150 16.19 52.46 -111.03
C ILE A 150 14.92 51.91 -110.36
N GLY A 151 13.80 51.85 -111.07
CA GLY A 151 12.55 51.34 -110.50
C GLY A 151 12.61 49.84 -110.20
N ALA A 152 13.37 49.05 -110.97
CA ALA A 152 13.65 47.65 -110.63
C ALA A 152 14.45 47.51 -109.31
N ALA A 153 15.44 48.39 -109.09
CA ALA A 153 16.21 48.40 -107.85
C ALA A 153 15.34 48.78 -106.64
N ILE A 154 14.43 49.76 -106.81
CA ILE A 154 13.48 50.15 -105.75
C ILE A 154 12.47 49.05 -105.46
N ARG A 155 11.88 48.41 -106.49
CA ARG A 155 10.96 47.28 -106.30
C ARG A 155 11.64 46.11 -105.59
N GLN A 156 12.88 45.79 -105.94
CA GLN A 156 13.67 44.76 -105.27
C GLN A 156 13.94 45.14 -103.80
N LEU A 157 14.31 46.40 -103.53
CA LEU A 157 14.51 46.91 -102.17
C LEU A 157 13.23 46.77 -101.32
N ILE A 158 12.08 47.19 -101.85
CA ILE A 158 10.78 47.06 -101.17
C ILE A 158 10.44 45.59 -100.93
N ALA A 159 10.64 44.72 -101.92
CA ALA A 159 10.39 43.29 -101.78
C ALA A 159 11.28 42.63 -100.70
N ASP A 160 12.55 43.05 -100.62
CA ASP A 160 13.47 42.55 -99.60
C ASP A 160 13.09 43.07 -98.19
N TYR A 161 12.64 44.32 -98.05
CA TYR A 161 12.06 44.80 -96.79
C TYR A 161 10.75 44.10 -96.41
N GLN A 162 9.88 43.79 -97.38
CA GLN A 162 8.67 43.01 -97.13
C GLN A 162 9.01 41.59 -96.67
N LYS A 163 10.02 40.96 -97.27
CA LYS A 163 10.52 39.65 -96.84
C LYS A 163 11.08 39.72 -95.41
N GLN A 164 11.80 40.79 -95.09
CA GLN A 164 12.35 41.04 -93.77
C GLN A 164 11.24 41.30 -92.72
N LEU A 165 10.20 42.03 -93.10
CA LEU A 165 9.02 42.27 -92.27
C LEU A 165 8.31 40.94 -91.94
N MET A 166 8.11 40.08 -92.94
CA MET A 166 7.52 38.76 -92.75
C MET A 166 8.37 37.86 -91.83
N LEU A 167 9.70 37.94 -91.92
CA LEU A 167 10.60 37.23 -91.00
C LEU A 167 10.41 37.70 -89.55
N ASN A 168 10.35 39.01 -89.31
CA ASN A 168 10.17 39.57 -87.97
C ASN A 168 8.78 39.27 -87.39
N ILE A 169 7.73 39.29 -88.22
CA ILE A 169 6.39 38.83 -87.82
C ILE A 169 6.41 37.35 -87.42
N ALA A 170 7.08 36.50 -88.22
CA ALA A 170 7.19 35.06 -87.93
C ALA A 170 7.92 34.79 -86.61
N ILE A 171 9.02 35.51 -86.33
CA ILE A 171 9.73 35.45 -85.04
C ILE A 171 8.78 35.83 -83.88
N GLY A 172 8.02 36.92 -84.04
CA GLY A 172 7.04 37.34 -83.03
C GLY A 172 5.95 36.31 -82.76
N ASP A 173 5.42 35.67 -83.81
CA ASP A 173 4.41 34.62 -83.68
C ASP A 173 4.96 33.33 -83.06
N GLU A 174 6.21 32.96 -83.35
CA GLU A 174 6.90 31.83 -82.71
C GLU A 174 7.10 32.06 -81.21
N LEU A 175 7.54 33.26 -80.82
CA LEU A 175 7.67 33.64 -79.41
C LEU A 175 6.31 33.61 -78.69
N ARG A 176 5.24 34.08 -79.35
CA ARG A 176 3.87 34.02 -78.81
C ARG A 176 3.38 32.59 -78.62
N ALA A 177 3.58 31.72 -79.61
CA ALA A 177 3.19 30.31 -79.53
C ALA A 177 3.95 29.59 -78.39
N THR A 178 5.26 29.83 -78.30
CA THR A 178 6.12 29.30 -77.23
C THR A 178 5.68 29.78 -75.86
N ASN A 179 5.35 31.07 -75.72
CA ASN A 179 4.83 31.63 -74.46
C ASN A 179 3.49 31.01 -74.06
N ARG A 180 2.57 30.81 -75.01
CA ARG A 180 1.26 30.20 -74.72
C ARG A 180 1.40 28.75 -74.25
N SER A 181 2.23 27.96 -74.94
CA SER A 181 2.51 26.58 -74.53
C SER A 181 3.21 26.53 -73.17
N THR A 182 4.20 27.38 -72.96
CA THR A 182 4.95 27.45 -71.70
C THR A 182 4.02 27.83 -70.55
N PHE A 183 3.18 28.85 -70.71
CA PHE A 183 2.22 29.27 -69.70
C PHE A 183 1.28 28.12 -69.29
N HIS A 184 0.72 27.40 -70.26
CA HIS A 184 -0.19 26.29 -69.97
C HIS A 184 0.51 25.14 -69.24
N ASN A 185 1.71 24.76 -69.68
CA ASN A 185 2.50 23.72 -69.04
C ASN A 185 2.83 24.12 -67.59
N VAL A 186 3.32 25.34 -67.38
CA VAL A 186 3.67 25.87 -66.05
C VAL A 186 2.46 25.91 -65.12
N LEU A 187 1.31 26.37 -65.61
CA LEU A 187 0.09 26.45 -64.82
C LEU A 187 -0.32 25.06 -64.32
N TRP A 188 -0.38 24.06 -65.20
CA TRP A 188 -0.78 22.71 -64.81
C TRP A 188 0.25 21.98 -63.96
N THR A 189 1.55 22.14 -64.21
CA THR A 189 2.60 21.56 -63.36
C THR A 189 2.57 22.16 -61.96
N THR A 190 2.30 23.46 -61.83
CA THR A 190 2.21 24.13 -60.53
C THR A 190 0.95 23.67 -59.78
N ILE A 191 -0.21 23.67 -60.44
CA ILE A 191 -1.47 23.20 -59.83
C ILE A 191 -1.35 21.74 -59.38
N SER A 192 -0.86 20.86 -60.25
CA SER A 192 -0.68 19.44 -59.91
C SER A 192 0.32 19.23 -58.77
N GLY A 193 1.42 19.99 -58.74
CA GLY A 193 2.39 19.96 -57.65
C GLY A 193 1.78 20.40 -56.30
N VAL A 194 0.97 21.46 -56.28
CA VAL A 194 0.28 21.94 -55.08
C VAL A 194 -0.72 20.91 -54.60
N VAL A 195 -1.56 20.38 -55.49
CA VAL A 195 -2.55 19.34 -55.16
C VAL A 195 -1.87 18.08 -54.61
N ALA A 196 -0.79 17.61 -55.25
CA ALA A 196 -0.04 16.45 -54.78
C ALA A 196 0.56 16.67 -53.37
N THR A 197 1.14 17.86 -53.13
CA THR A 197 1.68 18.25 -51.81
C THR A 197 0.59 18.23 -50.74
N VAL A 198 -0.55 18.87 -51.00
CA VAL A 198 -1.68 18.91 -50.07
C VAL A 198 -2.23 17.50 -49.80
N LEU A 199 -2.38 16.66 -50.83
CA LEU A 199 -2.90 15.30 -50.66
C LEU A 199 -1.93 14.42 -49.86
N VAL A 200 -0.65 14.40 -50.20
CA VAL A 200 0.34 13.54 -49.54
C VAL A 200 0.50 13.95 -48.07
N PHE A 201 0.74 15.22 -47.79
CA PHE A 201 0.93 15.69 -46.41
C PHE A 201 -0.38 15.72 -45.63
N GLY A 202 -1.51 16.01 -46.27
CA GLY A 202 -2.84 15.96 -45.65
C GLY A 202 -3.24 14.54 -45.24
N LEU A 203 -3.05 13.55 -46.12
CA LEU A 203 -3.28 12.15 -45.80
C LEU A 203 -2.33 11.67 -44.70
N PHE A 204 -1.03 11.99 -44.79
CA PHE A 204 -0.05 11.60 -43.77
C PHE A 204 -0.38 12.21 -42.39
N ALA A 205 -0.78 13.48 -42.35
CA ALA A 205 -1.24 14.15 -41.14
C ALA A 205 -2.50 13.48 -40.58
N LEU A 206 -3.49 13.22 -41.43
CA LEU A 206 -4.73 12.53 -41.04
C LEU A 206 -4.44 11.13 -40.45
N PHE A 207 -3.62 10.32 -41.12
CA PHE A 207 -3.21 9.00 -40.62
C PHE A 207 -2.50 9.09 -39.26
N THR A 208 -1.63 10.09 -39.08
CA THR A 208 -0.91 10.31 -37.82
C THR A 208 -1.88 10.68 -36.69
N VAL A 209 -2.79 11.63 -36.93
CA VAL A 209 -3.80 12.06 -35.95
C VAL A 209 -4.76 10.94 -35.57
N LEU A 210 -5.28 10.19 -36.56
CA LEU A 210 -6.18 9.06 -36.31
C LEU A 210 -5.51 7.95 -35.49
N ARG A 211 -4.24 7.66 -35.77
CA ARG A 211 -3.47 6.66 -35.02
C ARG A 211 -3.20 7.09 -33.59
N ILE A 212 -2.86 8.37 -33.37
CA ILE A 212 -2.68 8.93 -32.02
C ILE A 212 -4.01 8.92 -31.25
N ARG A 213 -5.11 9.38 -31.85
CA ARG A 213 -6.44 9.37 -31.20
C ARG A 213 -6.86 7.98 -30.78
N ARG A 214 -6.73 6.99 -31.67
CA ARG A 214 -7.05 5.59 -31.36
C ARG A 214 -6.20 5.08 -30.20
N SER A 215 -4.89 5.37 -30.25
CA SER A 215 -3.94 4.99 -29.21
C SER A 215 -4.31 5.55 -27.82
N LEU A 216 -4.59 6.84 -27.74
CA LEU A 216 -5.02 7.48 -26.48
C LEU A 216 -6.38 6.95 -26.01
N ALA A 217 -7.32 6.72 -26.92
CA ALA A 217 -8.64 6.21 -26.58
C ALA A 217 -8.58 4.77 -26.03
N ASP A 218 -7.69 3.93 -26.56
CA ASP A 218 -7.51 2.55 -26.09
C ASP A 218 -6.97 2.54 -24.64
N VAL A 219 -5.92 3.32 -24.36
CA VAL A 219 -5.39 3.45 -22.98
C VAL A 219 -6.43 4.07 -22.05
N GLY A 220 -7.10 5.14 -22.49
CA GLY A 220 -8.15 5.80 -21.72
C GLY A 220 -9.32 4.88 -21.36
N LYS A 221 -9.74 3.99 -22.26
CA LYS A 221 -10.78 2.98 -21.99
C LYS A 221 -10.35 1.99 -20.92
N VAL A 222 -9.10 1.53 -20.96
CA VAL A 222 -8.57 0.62 -19.94
C VAL A 222 -8.51 1.32 -18.58
N MET A 223 -8.01 2.55 -18.53
CA MET A 223 -7.97 3.35 -17.30
C MET A 223 -9.37 3.59 -16.72
N MET A 224 -10.35 3.91 -17.56
CA MET A 224 -11.74 4.12 -17.15
C MET A 224 -12.36 2.84 -16.58
N ARG A 225 -12.20 1.70 -17.26
CA ARG A 225 -12.71 0.40 -16.77
C ARG A 225 -12.04 -0.04 -15.46
N ALA A 226 -10.73 0.16 -15.35
CA ALA A 226 -9.99 -0.12 -14.11
C ALA A 226 -10.50 0.77 -12.96
N SER A 227 -10.82 2.03 -13.24
CA SER A 227 -11.35 2.96 -12.23
C SER A 227 -12.80 2.65 -11.83
N GLU A 228 -13.69 2.35 -12.79
CA GLU A 228 -15.11 2.11 -12.53
C GLU A 228 -15.34 0.81 -11.74
N ASN A 229 -14.60 -0.24 -12.07
CA ASN A 229 -14.79 -1.56 -11.48
C ASN A 229 -13.77 -1.88 -10.38
N LEU A 230 -12.81 -0.99 -10.12
CA LEU A 230 -11.60 -1.28 -9.34
C LEU A 230 -10.91 -2.58 -9.81
N ASP A 231 -10.99 -2.88 -11.11
CA ASP A 231 -10.38 -4.07 -11.69
C ASP A 231 -8.90 -3.81 -11.99
N LEU A 232 -8.07 -4.15 -11.02
CA LEU A 232 -6.61 -3.98 -11.06
C LEU A 232 -5.90 -5.07 -11.86
N THR A 233 -6.64 -6.03 -12.44
CA THR A 233 -6.07 -7.06 -13.32
C THR A 233 -5.89 -6.58 -14.75
N LEU A 234 -6.54 -5.46 -15.09
CA LEU A 234 -6.43 -4.84 -16.41
C LEU A 234 -5.07 -4.19 -16.61
N SER A 235 -4.49 -4.40 -17.80
CA SER A 235 -3.24 -3.76 -18.23
C SER A 235 -3.44 -3.02 -19.55
N ALA A 236 -2.92 -1.80 -19.63
CA ALA A 236 -2.80 -1.09 -20.90
C ALA A 236 -1.73 -1.75 -21.80
N ASP A 237 -1.93 -1.72 -23.12
CA ASP A 237 -1.00 -2.30 -24.10
C ASP A 237 0.33 -1.52 -24.16
N GLU A 238 1.45 -2.23 -23.96
CA GLU A 238 2.82 -1.71 -23.97
C GLU A 238 3.60 -2.07 -25.25
N SER A 239 2.91 -2.48 -26.32
CA SER A 239 3.54 -2.89 -27.59
C SER A 239 4.18 -1.74 -28.37
N ARG A 240 3.88 -0.49 -28.00
CA ARG A 240 4.30 0.72 -28.72
C ARG A 240 5.65 1.23 -28.20
N ARG A 241 6.28 2.13 -28.95
CA ARG A 241 7.58 2.76 -28.59
C ARG A 241 7.48 4.27 -28.79
N ASP A 242 6.47 4.88 -28.18
CA ASP A 242 6.18 6.31 -28.22
C ASP A 242 5.72 6.81 -26.83
N GLU A 243 5.33 8.08 -26.75
CA GLU A 243 4.91 8.71 -25.50
C GLU A 243 3.65 8.07 -24.90
N VAL A 244 2.79 7.46 -25.73
CA VAL A 244 1.58 6.78 -25.24
C VAL A 244 1.94 5.49 -24.52
N ASP A 245 2.96 4.81 -24.99
CA ASP A 245 3.51 3.63 -24.30
C ASP A 245 4.12 3.98 -22.94
N ASN A 246 4.85 5.09 -22.82
CA ASN A 246 5.35 5.55 -21.52
C ASN A 246 4.20 5.82 -20.52
N MET A 247 3.08 6.37 -21.01
CA MET A 247 1.87 6.56 -20.21
C MET A 247 1.24 5.23 -19.80
N ALA A 248 1.14 4.27 -20.73
CA ALA A 248 0.63 2.92 -20.47
C ALA A 248 1.48 2.19 -19.41
N ARG A 249 2.81 2.22 -19.54
CA ARG A 249 3.76 1.64 -18.58
C ARG A 249 3.63 2.25 -17.19
N SER A 250 3.52 3.58 -17.11
CA SER A 250 3.35 4.29 -15.83
C SER A 250 2.01 3.92 -15.17
N PHE A 251 0.94 3.81 -15.95
CA PHE A 251 -0.35 3.36 -15.47
C PHE A 251 -0.31 1.90 -14.97
N ASN A 252 0.30 0.98 -15.73
CA ASN A 252 0.44 -0.42 -15.31
C ASN A 252 1.30 -0.57 -14.05
N GLN A 253 2.32 0.26 -13.86
CA GLN A 253 3.10 0.31 -12.63
C GLN A 253 2.25 0.79 -11.45
N LEU A 254 1.45 1.85 -11.62
CA LEU A 254 0.52 2.32 -10.60
C LEU A 254 -0.48 1.22 -10.21
N MET A 255 -1.05 0.50 -11.17
CA MET A 255 -1.98 -0.60 -10.90
C MET A 255 -1.37 -1.74 -10.11
N ARG A 256 -0.13 -2.14 -10.45
CA ARG A 256 0.60 -3.15 -9.67
C ARG A 256 0.85 -2.71 -8.22
N SER A 257 1.24 -1.45 -8.01
CA SER A 257 1.46 -0.91 -6.67
C SER A 257 0.17 -0.89 -5.85
N VAL A 258 -0.94 -0.42 -6.43
CA VAL A 258 -2.26 -0.40 -5.75
C VAL A 258 -2.74 -1.82 -5.44
N ALA A 259 -2.59 -2.76 -6.39
CA ALA A 259 -2.95 -4.16 -6.17
C ALA A 259 -2.13 -4.80 -5.04
N GLY A 260 -0.82 -4.52 -5.00
CA GLY A 260 0.07 -4.96 -3.93
C GLY A 260 -0.35 -4.42 -2.56
N SER A 261 -0.66 -3.12 -2.47
CA SER A 261 -1.16 -2.51 -1.22
C SER A 261 -2.48 -3.11 -0.75
N LEU A 262 -3.45 -3.31 -1.65
CA LEU A 262 -4.73 -3.93 -1.29
C LEU A 262 -4.58 -5.41 -0.90
N SER A 263 -3.68 -6.14 -1.53
CA SER A 263 -3.35 -7.52 -1.14
C SER A 263 -2.76 -7.59 0.28
N ALA A 264 -1.89 -6.64 0.62
CA ALA A 264 -1.34 -6.52 1.96
C ALA A 264 -2.43 -6.19 3.00
N VAL A 265 -3.33 -5.24 2.68
CA VAL A 265 -4.49 -4.92 3.54
C VAL A 265 -5.38 -6.14 3.74
N ARG A 266 -5.73 -6.86 2.67
CA ARG A 266 -6.54 -8.10 2.76
C ARG A 266 -5.88 -9.15 3.65
N SER A 267 -4.57 -9.35 3.51
CA SER A 267 -3.80 -10.30 4.33
C SER A 267 -3.77 -9.90 5.81
N ALA A 268 -3.61 -8.60 6.08
CA ALA A 268 -3.68 -8.06 7.44
C ALA A 268 -5.09 -8.24 8.04
N SER A 269 -6.15 -7.95 7.29
CA SER A 269 -7.54 -8.16 7.75
C SER A 269 -7.84 -9.63 8.04
N HIS A 270 -7.36 -10.56 7.21
CA HIS A 270 -7.48 -12.00 7.51
C HIS A 270 -6.73 -12.39 8.79
N SER A 271 -5.53 -11.85 9.00
CA SER A 271 -4.74 -12.11 10.21
C SER A 271 -5.44 -11.58 11.46
N VAL A 272 -5.99 -10.36 11.40
CA VAL A 272 -6.80 -9.79 12.49
C VAL A 272 -8.04 -10.63 12.75
N SER A 273 -8.77 -11.05 11.71
CA SER A 273 -9.94 -11.90 11.87
C SER A 273 -9.60 -13.23 12.55
N SER A 274 -8.50 -13.88 12.14
CA SER A 274 -8.04 -15.12 12.77
C SER A 274 -7.63 -14.91 14.22
N ALA A 275 -6.90 -13.83 14.52
CA ALA A 275 -6.49 -13.49 15.88
C ALA A 275 -7.71 -13.21 16.78
N SER A 276 -8.73 -12.52 16.27
CA SER A 276 -9.97 -12.27 17.01
C SER A 276 -10.72 -13.55 17.35
N VAL A 277 -10.77 -14.54 16.44
CA VAL A 277 -11.35 -15.86 16.72
C VAL A 277 -10.58 -16.59 17.81
N GLN A 278 -9.24 -16.55 17.76
CA GLN A 278 -8.40 -17.15 18.80
C GLN A 278 -8.58 -16.46 20.16
N ILE A 279 -8.67 -15.13 20.19
CA ILE A 279 -8.95 -14.36 21.42
C ILE A 279 -10.32 -14.74 21.98
N ALA A 280 -11.36 -14.84 21.14
CA ALA A 280 -12.69 -15.23 21.59
C ALA A 280 -12.69 -16.61 22.25
N ALA A 281 -12.06 -17.61 21.61
CA ALA A 281 -11.91 -18.95 22.16
C ALA A 281 -11.10 -18.94 23.48
N GLY A 282 -10.01 -18.17 23.53
CA GLY A 282 -9.21 -18.03 24.75
C GLY A 282 -9.97 -17.34 25.90
N ASN A 283 -10.86 -16.40 25.57
CA ASN A 283 -11.68 -15.71 26.56
C ASN A 283 -12.80 -16.61 27.10
N GLU A 284 -13.35 -17.50 26.27
CA GLU A 284 -14.31 -18.53 26.69
C GLU A 284 -13.67 -19.57 27.63
N ASP A 285 -12.45 -20.05 27.30
CA ASP A 285 -11.67 -20.92 28.20
C ASP A 285 -11.34 -20.23 29.53
N LEU A 286 -10.91 -18.96 29.47
CA LEU A 286 -10.63 -18.18 30.68
C LEU A 286 -11.89 -17.99 31.54
N SER A 287 -13.04 -17.71 30.92
CA SER A 287 -14.31 -17.59 31.62
C SER A 287 -14.67 -18.90 32.33
N ALA A 288 -14.60 -20.03 31.62
CA ALA A 288 -14.87 -21.35 32.20
C ALA A 288 -13.93 -21.69 33.36
N ARG A 289 -12.63 -21.38 33.23
CA ARG A 289 -11.65 -21.55 34.32
C ARG A 289 -11.93 -20.64 35.50
N THR A 290 -12.37 -19.41 35.26
CA THR A 290 -12.75 -18.46 36.31
C THR A 290 -13.99 -18.94 37.06
N GLU A 291 -15.00 -19.47 36.35
CA GLU A 291 -16.18 -20.09 36.96
C GLU A 291 -15.79 -21.32 37.79
N GLN A 292 -14.93 -22.20 37.28
CA GLN A 292 -14.43 -23.36 38.02
C GLN A 292 -13.63 -22.94 39.27
N GLN A 293 -12.82 -21.89 39.17
CA GLN A 293 -12.07 -21.36 40.29
C GLN A 293 -13.00 -20.73 41.34
N ALA A 294 -14.04 -20.01 40.92
CA ALA A 294 -15.06 -19.47 41.81
C ALA A 294 -15.80 -20.61 42.55
N ALA A 295 -16.22 -21.65 41.84
CA ALA A 295 -16.83 -22.83 42.47
C ALA A 295 -15.88 -23.55 43.44
N SER A 296 -14.59 -23.65 43.11
CA SER A 296 -13.58 -24.23 43.99
C SER A 296 -13.35 -23.38 45.24
N LEU A 297 -13.41 -22.05 45.11
CA LEU A 297 -13.34 -21.12 46.24
C LEU A 297 -14.59 -21.19 47.12
N GLU A 298 -15.79 -21.30 46.53
CA GLU A 298 -17.03 -21.53 47.28
C GLU A 298 -16.96 -22.84 48.07
N GLN A 299 -16.48 -23.92 47.45
CA GLN A 299 -16.29 -25.20 48.15
C GLN A 299 -15.26 -25.06 49.27
N THR A 300 -14.15 -24.36 49.03
CA THR A 300 -13.12 -24.11 50.06
C THR A 300 -13.69 -23.29 51.22
N ALA A 301 -14.48 -22.26 50.94
CA ALA A 301 -15.14 -21.44 51.97
C ALA A 301 -16.16 -22.26 52.78
N ALA A 302 -16.93 -23.13 52.13
CA ALA A 302 -17.83 -24.06 52.80
C ALA A 302 -17.06 -25.03 53.71
N SER A 303 -15.97 -25.63 53.22
CA SER A 303 -15.10 -26.49 54.02
C SER A 303 -14.44 -25.75 55.19
N MET A 304 -14.05 -24.49 55.00
CA MET A 304 -13.52 -23.65 56.10
C MET A 304 -14.59 -23.34 57.16
N THR A 305 -15.85 -23.19 56.75
CA THR A 305 -16.98 -23.00 57.67
C THR A 305 -17.21 -24.28 58.50
N GLU A 306 -17.23 -25.44 57.85
CA GLU A 306 -17.36 -26.74 58.53
C GLU A 306 -16.17 -27.03 59.47
N LEU A 307 -14.95 -26.71 59.04
CA LEU A 307 -13.75 -26.79 59.89
C LEU A 307 -13.84 -25.85 61.10
N SER A 308 -14.28 -24.60 60.89
CA SER A 308 -14.49 -23.64 61.98
C SER A 308 -15.49 -24.15 63.01
N GLU A 309 -16.59 -24.73 62.55
CA GLU A 309 -17.60 -25.33 63.42
C GLU A 309 -17.04 -26.53 64.20
N THR A 310 -16.27 -27.39 63.53
CA THR A 310 -15.64 -28.56 64.16
C THR A 310 -14.59 -28.16 65.20
N VAL A 311 -13.78 -27.14 64.92
CA VAL A 311 -12.79 -26.59 65.87
C VAL A 311 -13.50 -25.97 67.08
N ARG A 312 -14.58 -25.21 66.86
CA ARG A 312 -15.41 -24.66 67.95
C ARG A 312 -15.98 -25.78 68.82
N GLN A 313 -16.57 -26.80 68.22
CA GLN A 313 -17.13 -27.94 68.94
C GLN A 313 -16.06 -28.71 69.72
N THR A 314 -14.85 -28.84 69.16
CA THR A 314 -13.71 -29.47 69.84
C THR A 314 -13.28 -28.66 71.07
N ALA A 315 -13.20 -27.33 70.95
CA ALA A 315 -12.89 -26.46 72.09
C ALA A 315 -13.95 -26.58 73.21
N ASP A 316 -15.23 -26.57 72.85
CA ASP A 316 -16.33 -26.72 73.82
C ASP A 316 -16.32 -28.09 74.50
N ASN A 317 -16.14 -29.17 73.74
CA ASN A 317 -16.04 -30.53 74.28
C ASN A 317 -14.84 -30.69 75.22
N THR A 318 -13.70 -30.10 74.85
CA THR A 318 -12.48 -30.12 75.65
C THR A 318 -12.67 -29.37 76.97
N ARG A 319 -13.36 -28.22 76.93
CA ARG A 319 -13.73 -27.46 78.13
C ARG A 319 -14.65 -28.26 79.06
N GLN A 320 -15.64 -28.96 78.50
CA GLN A 320 -16.51 -29.85 79.27
C GLN A 320 -15.74 -31.02 79.89
N ALA A 321 -14.86 -31.67 79.11
CA ALA A 321 -14.01 -32.76 79.59
C ALA A 321 -13.05 -32.31 80.70
N SER A 322 -12.45 -31.12 80.59
CA SER A 322 -11.62 -30.52 81.64
C SER A 322 -12.41 -30.30 82.93
N GLN A 323 -13.65 -29.80 82.84
CA GLN A 323 -14.52 -29.64 84.00
C GLN A 323 -14.88 -30.99 84.65
N LEU A 324 -15.14 -32.02 83.85
CA LEU A 324 -15.40 -33.38 84.34
C LEU A 324 -14.17 -33.96 85.04
N ALA A 325 -12.97 -33.77 84.49
CA ALA A 325 -11.72 -34.18 85.11
C ALA A 325 -11.48 -33.47 86.45
N ALA A 326 -11.71 -32.15 86.53
CA ALA A 326 -11.60 -31.39 87.79
C ALA A 326 -12.58 -31.91 88.86
N ASN A 327 -13.82 -32.19 88.47
CA ASN A 327 -14.82 -32.79 89.37
C ASN A 327 -14.40 -34.19 89.84
N ALA A 328 -13.85 -35.02 88.94
CA ALA A 328 -13.37 -36.36 89.27
C ALA A 328 -12.15 -36.33 90.21
N SER A 329 -11.22 -35.39 90.00
CA SER A 329 -10.07 -35.17 90.89
C SER A 329 -10.53 -34.79 92.30
N SER A 330 -11.46 -33.83 92.42
CA SER A 330 -12.04 -33.45 93.72
C SER A 330 -12.74 -34.61 94.44
N LEU A 331 -13.45 -35.47 93.69
CA LEU A 331 -14.06 -36.68 94.25
C LEU A 331 -13.00 -37.70 94.70
N SER A 332 -11.92 -37.85 93.95
CA SER A 332 -10.79 -38.72 94.29
C SER A 332 -10.09 -38.25 95.58
N GLU A 333 -9.79 -36.95 95.71
CA GLU A 333 -9.20 -36.36 96.93
C GLU A 333 -10.08 -36.60 98.18
N LYS A 334 -11.40 -36.40 98.04
CA LYS A 334 -12.36 -36.66 99.12
C LYS A 334 -12.41 -38.15 99.49
N SER A 335 -12.30 -39.03 98.50
CA SER A 335 -12.26 -40.48 98.71
C SER A 335 -10.95 -40.90 99.40
N GLY A 336 -9.81 -40.32 99.00
CA GLY A 336 -8.52 -40.52 99.65
C GLY A 336 -8.51 -40.06 101.11
N THR A 337 -9.12 -38.91 101.40
CA THR A 337 -9.29 -38.42 102.78
C THR A 337 -10.15 -39.37 103.64
N SER A 338 -11.21 -39.92 103.05
CA SER A 338 -12.09 -40.89 103.72
C SER A 338 -11.38 -42.22 103.99
N LEU A 339 -10.56 -42.71 103.06
CA LEU A 339 -9.73 -43.90 103.22
C LEU A 339 -8.63 -43.70 104.28
N SER A 340 -7.98 -42.53 104.30
CA SER A 340 -7.01 -42.18 105.35
C SER A 340 -7.65 -42.20 106.74
N THR A 341 -8.85 -41.64 106.87
CA THR A 341 -9.64 -41.69 108.11
C THR A 341 -9.99 -43.13 108.50
N MET A 342 -10.35 -43.97 107.52
CA MET A 342 -10.66 -45.39 107.74
C MET A 342 -9.42 -46.17 108.21
N LEU A 343 -8.25 -45.95 107.59
CA LEU A 343 -6.98 -46.55 108.00
C LEU A 343 -6.59 -46.16 109.43
N SER A 344 -6.75 -44.88 109.79
CA SER A 344 -6.55 -44.41 111.16
C SER A 344 -7.48 -45.12 112.15
N THR A 345 -8.76 -45.27 111.78
CA THR A 345 -9.74 -45.98 112.63
C THR A 345 -9.37 -47.46 112.80
N MET A 346 -8.90 -48.12 111.74
CA MET A 346 -8.42 -49.50 111.83
C MET A 346 -7.19 -49.62 112.74
N ASP A 347 -6.29 -48.63 112.73
CA ASP A 347 -5.15 -48.61 113.65
C ASP A 347 -5.57 -48.39 115.11
N ASP A 348 -6.55 -47.52 115.36
CA ASP A 348 -7.13 -47.32 116.68
C ASP A 348 -7.82 -48.60 117.19
N ILE A 349 -8.58 -49.30 116.34
CA ILE A 349 -9.21 -50.59 116.65
C ILE A 349 -8.13 -51.63 116.96
N ARG A 350 -7.04 -51.66 116.19
CA ARG A 350 -5.89 -52.55 116.42
C ARG A 350 -5.24 -52.28 117.77
N GLY A 351 -5.01 -51.02 118.11
CA GLY A 351 -4.47 -50.60 119.41
C GLY A 351 -5.41 -50.95 120.57
N SER A 352 -6.72 -50.74 120.39
CA SER A 352 -7.74 -51.09 121.38
C SER A 352 -7.83 -52.61 121.60
N SER A 353 -7.80 -53.40 120.53
CA SER A 353 -7.87 -54.87 120.59
C SER A 353 -6.67 -55.48 121.33
N ARG A 354 -5.47 -54.91 121.17
CA ARG A 354 -4.28 -55.31 121.97
C ARG A 354 -4.50 -55.08 123.46
N LYS A 355 -4.98 -53.88 123.84
CA LYS A 355 -5.30 -53.57 125.24
C LYS A 355 -6.35 -54.52 125.82
N VAL A 356 -7.38 -54.85 125.05
CA VAL A 356 -8.39 -55.84 125.48
C VAL A 356 -7.77 -57.22 125.66
N THR A 357 -6.89 -57.66 124.75
CA THR A 357 -6.17 -58.94 124.87
C THR A 357 -5.34 -59.02 126.14
N ASP A 358 -4.65 -57.92 126.51
CA ASP A 358 -3.87 -57.83 127.75
C ASP A 358 -4.77 -57.92 128.99
N ILE A 359 -5.90 -57.20 128.99
CA ILE A 359 -6.90 -57.24 130.07
C ILE A 359 -7.48 -58.64 130.23
N VAL A 360 -7.86 -59.29 129.13
CA VAL A 360 -8.42 -60.65 129.14
C VAL A 360 -7.39 -61.66 129.63
N SER A 361 -6.12 -61.52 129.25
CA SER A 361 -5.03 -62.35 129.75
C SER A 361 -4.80 -62.16 131.26
N MET A 362 -4.94 -60.92 131.76
CA MET A 362 -4.92 -60.64 133.19
C MET A 362 -6.11 -61.26 133.92
N ILE A 363 -7.32 -61.21 133.35
CA ILE A 363 -8.52 -61.86 133.91
C ILE A 363 -8.34 -63.38 133.97
N GLU A 364 -7.80 -64.01 132.92
CA GLU A 364 -7.44 -65.43 132.92
C GLU A 364 -6.44 -65.74 134.06
N GLY A 365 -5.44 -64.88 134.25
CA GLY A 365 -4.50 -64.96 135.36
C GLY A 365 -5.15 -64.87 136.75
N ILE A 366 -6.08 -63.91 136.95
CA ILE A 366 -6.85 -63.76 138.21
C ILE A 366 -7.74 -64.98 138.43
N ALA A 367 -8.43 -65.46 137.40
CA ALA A 367 -9.27 -66.65 137.49
C ALA A 367 -8.44 -67.89 137.86
N PHE A 368 -7.26 -68.05 137.28
CA PHE A 368 -6.32 -69.11 137.65
C PHE A 368 -5.88 -68.99 139.12
N GLN A 369 -5.49 -67.80 139.59
CA GLN A 369 -5.15 -67.58 141.00
C GLN A 369 -6.34 -67.88 141.93
N THR A 370 -7.55 -67.49 141.54
CA THR A 370 -8.80 -67.75 142.29
C THR A 370 -9.10 -69.25 142.35
N ASN A 371 -8.85 -69.99 141.27
CA ASN A 371 -8.97 -71.45 141.22
C ASN A 371 -8.01 -72.15 142.20
N ILE A 372 -6.78 -71.64 142.33
CA ILE A 372 -5.80 -72.15 143.30
C ILE A 372 -6.20 -71.82 144.74
N LEU A 373 -6.66 -70.59 144.99
CA LEU A 373 -7.19 -70.17 146.31
C LEU A 373 -8.39 -71.01 146.73
N ALA A 374 -9.33 -71.25 145.83
CA ALA A 374 -10.52 -72.07 146.05
C ALA A 374 -10.16 -73.54 146.31
N LEU A 375 -9.15 -74.08 145.60
CA LEU A 375 -8.62 -75.41 145.89
C LEU A 375 -8.04 -75.50 147.30
N ASN A 376 -7.20 -74.52 147.69
CA ASN A 376 -6.62 -74.47 149.03
C ASN A 376 -7.71 -74.37 150.11
N ALA A 377 -8.74 -73.55 149.88
CA ALA A 377 -9.88 -73.45 150.79
C ALA A 377 -10.71 -74.74 150.86
N ALA A 378 -10.93 -75.44 149.75
CA ALA A 378 -11.64 -76.72 149.72
C ALA A 378 -10.86 -77.81 150.49
N VAL A 379 -9.53 -77.82 150.37
CA VAL A 379 -8.64 -78.73 151.12
C VAL A 379 -8.73 -78.46 152.62
N GLU A 380 -8.65 -77.19 153.04
CA GLU A 380 -8.71 -76.85 154.48
C GLU A 380 -10.12 -77.07 155.07
N ALA A 381 -11.17 -76.87 154.28
CA ALA A 381 -12.55 -77.18 154.66
C ALA A 381 -12.78 -78.70 154.83
N ALA A 382 -12.18 -79.54 153.98
CA ALA A 382 -12.21 -81.00 154.14
C ALA A 382 -11.48 -81.45 155.43
N ARG A 383 -10.46 -80.70 155.85
CA ARG A 383 -9.69 -80.95 157.08
C ARG A 383 -10.47 -80.65 158.36
N ALA A 384 -11.43 -79.72 158.32
CA ALA A 384 -12.29 -79.33 159.44
C ALA A 384 -13.48 -80.28 159.70
N GLY A 385 -13.65 -81.35 158.91
CA GLY A 385 -14.69 -82.37 159.12
C GLY A 385 -16.12 -81.84 159.01
N GLU A 386 -17.04 -82.32 159.87
CA GLU A 386 -18.49 -81.99 159.82
C GLU A 386 -18.79 -80.48 159.91
N HIS A 387 -17.96 -79.70 160.63
CA HIS A 387 -18.14 -78.24 160.75
C HIS A 387 -17.73 -77.47 159.48
N GLY A 388 -16.92 -78.07 158.60
CA GLY A 388 -16.40 -77.46 157.38
C GLY A 388 -17.27 -77.64 156.13
N LYS A 389 -18.34 -78.44 156.20
CA LYS A 389 -19.19 -78.80 155.04
C LYS A 389 -19.73 -77.58 154.28
N GLY A 390 -20.17 -76.54 155.00
CA GLY A 390 -20.65 -75.29 154.37
C GLY A 390 -19.55 -74.55 153.60
N PHE A 391 -18.33 -74.50 154.16
CA PHE A 391 -17.18 -73.87 153.51
C PHE A 391 -16.67 -74.67 152.30
N ALA A 392 -16.70 -76.00 152.36
CA ALA A 392 -16.31 -76.86 151.24
C ALA A 392 -17.22 -76.67 150.03
N VAL A 393 -18.53 -76.50 150.23
CA VAL A 393 -19.49 -76.19 149.16
C VAL A 393 -19.20 -74.81 148.55
N VAL A 394 -18.95 -73.79 149.37
CA VAL A 394 -18.57 -72.45 148.87
C VAL A 394 -17.26 -72.50 148.10
N ALA A 395 -16.25 -73.21 148.59
CA ALA A 395 -14.97 -73.36 147.89
C ALA A 395 -15.11 -74.12 146.56
N GLY A 396 -15.96 -75.15 146.50
CA GLY A 396 -16.32 -75.84 145.26
C GLY A 396 -17.02 -74.93 144.25
N GLU A 397 -17.93 -74.08 144.72
CA GLU A 397 -18.64 -73.11 143.88
C GLU A 397 -17.70 -72.00 143.37
N VAL A 398 -16.80 -71.49 144.21
CA VAL A 398 -15.76 -70.52 143.80
C VAL A 398 -14.80 -71.15 142.79
N ARG A 399 -14.43 -72.43 142.95
CA ARG A 399 -13.61 -73.17 141.98
C ARG A 399 -14.35 -73.31 140.64
N SER A 400 -15.60 -73.74 140.66
CA SER A 400 -16.45 -73.83 139.46
C SER A 400 -16.56 -72.48 138.74
N LEU A 401 -16.79 -71.40 139.50
CA LEU A 401 -16.85 -70.03 138.99
C LEU A 401 -15.52 -69.62 138.33
N SER A 402 -14.38 -69.91 138.96
CA SER A 402 -13.05 -69.58 138.42
C SER A 402 -12.71 -70.35 137.14
N GLN A 403 -13.13 -71.61 137.02
CA GLN A 403 -12.98 -72.40 135.80
C GLN A 403 -13.89 -71.87 134.68
N ARG A 404 -15.13 -71.47 135.01
CA ARG A 404 -16.04 -70.79 134.08
C ARG A 404 -15.46 -69.45 133.62
N SER A 405 -14.87 -68.65 134.51
CA SER A 405 -14.20 -67.39 134.18
C SER A 405 -12.97 -67.61 133.28
N THR A 406 -12.19 -68.66 133.50
CA THR A 406 -11.05 -69.02 132.64
C THR A 406 -11.51 -69.43 131.24
N SER A 407 -12.57 -70.26 131.14
CA SER A 407 -13.15 -70.65 129.85
C SER A 407 -13.71 -69.45 129.08
N ALA A 408 -14.46 -68.58 129.75
CA ALA A 408 -14.99 -67.37 129.15
C ALA A 408 -13.88 -66.39 128.71
N ALA A 409 -12.82 -66.25 129.51
CA ALA A 409 -11.66 -65.43 129.14
C ALA A 409 -10.97 -65.96 127.86
N ARG A 410 -10.80 -67.28 127.72
CA ARG A 410 -10.25 -67.89 126.50
C ARG A 410 -11.14 -67.70 125.27
N GLU A 411 -12.45 -67.81 125.44
CA GLU A 411 -13.42 -67.58 124.37
C GLU A 411 -13.39 -66.11 123.90
N ILE A 412 -13.37 -65.15 124.83
CA ILE A 412 -13.19 -63.72 124.52
C ILE A 412 -11.85 -63.49 123.83
N LYS A 413 -10.76 -64.11 124.30
CA LYS A 413 -9.44 -63.99 123.66
C LYS A 413 -9.47 -64.45 122.21
N GLY A 414 -10.11 -65.60 121.92
CA GLY A 414 -10.29 -66.09 120.54
C GLY A 414 -11.11 -65.13 119.66
N LEU A 415 -12.18 -64.54 120.20
CA LEU A 415 -12.97 -63.53 119.47
C LEU A 415 -12.18 -62.24 119.19
N ILE A 416 -11.31 -61.82 120.11
CA ILE A 416 -10.45 -60.65 119.92
C ILE A 416 -9.31 -60.93 118.93
N GLU A 417 -8.70 -62.12 118.97
CA GLU A 417 -7.72 -62.57 117.97
C GLU A 417 -8.33 -62.63 116.56
N GLU A 418 -9.55 -63.14 116.43
CA GLU A 418 -10.25 -63.13 115.14
C GLU A 418 -10.61 -61.71 114.69
N SER A 419 -11.07 -60.85 115.60
CA SER A 419 -11.32 -59.43 115.31
C SER A 419 -10.06 -58.72 114.84
N HIS A 420 -8.91 -59.02 115.46
CA HIS A 420 -7.61 -58.49 115.07
C HIS A 420 -7.23 -58.91 113.64
N ARG A 421 -7.40 -60.19 113.30
CA ARG A 421 -7.16 -60.72 111.94
C ARG A 421 -8.05 -60.04 110.89
N LEU A 422 -9.33 -59.83 111.21
CA LEU A 422 -10.28 -59.13 110.33
C LEU A 422 -9.93 -57.64 110.16
N THR A 423 -9.50 -56.97 111.23
CA THR A 423 -9.00 -55.57 111.15
C THR A 423 -7.71 -55.48 110.34
N GLU A 424 -6.77 -56.42 110.47
CA GLU A 424 -5.55 -56.43 109.64
C GLU A 424 -5.86 -56.65 108.16
N ALA A 425 -6.75 -57.60 107.85
CA ALA A 425 -7.19 -57.82 106.47
C ALA A 425 -7.90 -56.58 105.90
N GLY A 426 -8.76 -55.93 106.69
CA GLY A 426 -9.43 -54.68 106.31
C GLY A 426 -8.45 -53.52 106.10
N ALA A 427 -7.43 -53.39 106.94
CA ALA A 427 -6.39 -52.37 106.79
C ALA A 427 -5.53 -52.59 105.53
N ALA A 428 -5.18 -53.85 105.23
CA ALA A 428 -4.45 -54.18 104.00
C ALA A 428 -5.28 -53.82 102.75
N GLN A 429 -6.56 -54.23 102.70
CA GLN A 429 -7.45 -53.89 101.59
C GLN A 429 -7.66 -52.38 101.44
N ALA A 430 -7.80 -51.65 102.55
CA ALA A 430 -7.91 -50.19 102.55
C ALA A 430 -6.64 -49.51 102.01
N SER A 431 -5.47 -50.04 102.36
CA SER A 431 -4.18 -49.57 101.86
C SER A 431 -4.05 -49.75 100.34
N ASP A 432 -4.47 -50.91 99.82
CA ASP A 432 -4.47 -51.18 98.37
C ASP A 432 -5.41 -50.23 97.63
N VAL A 433 -6.61 -49.99 98.16
CA VAL A 433 -7.56 -49.01 97.58
C VAL A 433 -6.96 -47.59 97.65
N SER A 434 -6.27 -47.23 98.73
CA SER A 434 -5.57 -45.94 98.83
C SER A 434 -4.48 -45.78 97.77
N SER A 435 -3.69 -46.83 97.51
CA SER A 435 -2.67 -46.82 96.45
C SER A 435 -3.31 -46.66 95.06
N ASN A 436 -4.42 -47.35 94.80
CA ASN A 436 -5.14 -47.23 93.53
C ASN A 436 -5.75 -45.83 93.33
N MET A 437 -6.21 -45.18 94.40
CA MET A 437 -6.70 -43.80 94.35
C MET A 437 -5.59 -42.80 94.00
N GLN A 438 -4.36 -43.04 94.46
CA GLN A 438 -3.20 -42.22 94.09
C GLN A 438 -2.93 -42.30 92.58
N VAL A 439 -2.88 -43.52 92.03
CA VAL A 439 -2.70 -43.76 90.59
C VAL A 439 -3.85 -43.17 89.76
N MET A 440 -5.08 -43.27 90.26
CA MET A 440 -6.25 -42.66 89.63
C MET A 440 -6.13 -41.13 89.61
N ASN A 441 -5.66 -40.50 90.68
CA ASN A 441 -5.47 -39.05 90.71
C ASN A 441 -4.40 -38.60 89.70
N ASP A 442 -3.26 -39.31 89.63
CA ASP A 442 -2.22 -39.04 88.63
C ASP A 442 -2.76 -39.14 87.20
N THR A 443 -3.60 -40.14 86.94
CA THR A 443 -4.25 -40.33 85.63
C THR A 443 -5.23 -39.20 85.30
N ILE A 444 -6.03 -38.75 86.28
CA ILE A 444 -6.96 -37.63 86.09
C ILE A 444 -6.19 -36.32 85.83
N HIS A 445 -5.06 -36.10 86.51
CA HIS A 445 -4.18 -34.96 86.25
C HIS A 445 -3.65 -34.97 84.82
N GLN A 446 -3.17 -36.11 84.33
CA GLN A 446 -2.72 -36.26 82.94
C GLN A 446 -3.84 -35.98 81.93
N VAL A 447 -5.07 -36.44 82.20
CA VAL A 447 -6.23 -36.12 81.34
C VAL A 447 -6.51 -34.61 81.34
N SER A 448 -6.42 -33.94 82.49
CA SER A 448 -6.62 -32.49 82.57
C SER A 448 -5.54 -31.71 81.81
N GLU A 449 -4.29 -32.15 81.86
CA GLU A 449 -3.18 -31.56 81.11
C GLU A 449 -3.39 -31.71 79.60
N LEU A 450 -3.73 -32.91 79.14
CA LEU A 450 -4.06 -33.17 77.73
C LEU A 450 -5.25 -32.32 77.24
N MET A 451 -6.29 -32.14 78.06
CA MET A 451 -7.40 -31.26 77.71
C MET A 451 -6.93 -29.79 77.61
N SER A 452 -6.01 -29.35 78.46
CA SER A 452 -5.44 -27.99 78.36
C SER A 452 -4.66 -27.80 77.06
N GLU A 453 -3.87 -28.80 76.64
CA GLU A 453 -3.14 -28.76 75.37
C GLU A 453 -4.08 -28.75 74.15
N ILE A 454 -5.10 -29.60 74.15
CA ILE A 454 -6.10 -29.66 73.06
C ILE A 454 -6.88 -28.33 72.97
N ALA A 455 -7.24 -27.73 74.10
CA ALA A 455 -7.92 -26.44 74.12
C ALA A 455 -7.03 -25.32 73.55
N ALA A 456 -5.74 -25.30 73.89
CA ALA A 456 -4.78 -24.35 73.33
C ALA A 456 -4.62 -24.53 71.82
N ALA A 457 -4.47 -25.78 71.35
CA ALA A 457 -4.38 -26.10 69.92
C ALA A 457 -5.65 -25.71 69.15
N ALA A 458 -6.83 -25.91 69.74
CA ALA A 458 -8.09 -25.51 69.13
C ALA A 458 -8.22 -23.98 69.01
N VAL A 459 -7.73 -23.22 70.00
CA VAL A 459 -7.68 -21.74 69.92
C VAL A 459 -6.72 -21.28 68.82
N GLU A 460 -5.55 -21.89 68.70
CA GLU A 460 -4.58 -21.58 67.64
C GLU A 460 -5.15 -21.90 66.25
N GLN A 461 -5.81 -23.06 66.09
CA GLN A 461 -6.51 -23.42 64.86
C GLN A 461 -7.63 -22.44 64.53
N SER A 462 -8.44 -22.02 65.52
CA SER A 462 -9.50 -21.03 65.32
C SER A 462 -8.94 -19.69 64.85
N GLN A 463 -7.82 -19.23 65.40
CA GLN A 463 -7.15 -17.99 64.97
C GLN A 463 -6.53 -18.12 63.58
N GLY A 464 -6.10 -19.32 63.18
CA GLY A 464 -5.57 -19.57 61.84
C GLY A 464 -6.65 -19.65 60.75
N ILE A 465 -7.90 -19.94 61.11
CA ILE A 465 -9.03 -20.03 60.17
C ILE A 465 -9.75 -18.69 59.99
N SER A 466 -9.81 -17.86 61.05
CA SER A 466 -10.40 -16.50 61.04
C SER A 466 -9.47 -15.45 60.45
#